data_AF-A0A7S0QZ58-F1
#
_entry.id   AF-A0A7S0QZ58-F1
#
_cell.length_a   1.000
_cell.length_b   1.000
_cell.length_c   1.000
_cell.angle_alpha   90.00
_cell.angle_beta   90.00
_cell.angle_gamma   90.00
#
_symmetry.space_group_name_H-M   'P 1'
#
loop_
_entity.id
_entity.type
_entity.pdbx_description
1 polymer ?
#
loop_
_entity_poly.entity_id
_entity_poly.type
_entity_poly.pdbx_seq_one_letter_code
_entity_poly.pdbx_strand_id
1 'polypeptide(L)'
;MPGTFGCVIGRAVDDSRRGAAASGQFWSSMLPVDGAKTCIQAALPGSPDDISLRAHLSRVYRERGVRGWYAGLQPVVLRAFPANACQWLTFELAMQAML
;
A
#
# COMPACT_ATOMS: atom_id res chain seq x y z
N MET A 1 5.68 -5.73 -37.39
CA MET A 1 6.44 -5.02 -36.33
C MET A 1 6.51 -5.89 -35.06
N PRO A 2 7.34 -6.94 -34.99
CA PRO A 2 7.38 -7.86 -33.84
C PRO A 2 8.15 -7.33 -32.61
N GLY A 3 8.97 -6.28 -32.78
CA GLY A 3 9.84 -5.75 -31.72
C GLY A 3 9.19 -4.80 -30.72
N THR A 4 8.03 -4.22 -31.05
CA THR A 4 7.39 -3.18 -30.23
C THR A 4 6.73 -3.76 -28.98
N PHE A 5 6.11 -4.94 -29.09
CA PHE A 5 5.42 -5.60 -27.97
C PHE A 5 6.38 -6.01 -26.84
N GLY A 6 7.56 -6.55 -27.18
CA GLY A 6 8.58 -6.89 -26.18
C GLY A 6 9.15 -5.65 -25.47
N CYS A 7 9.33 -4.54 -26.19
CA CYS A 7 9.77 -3.27 -25.60
C CYS A 7 8.73 -2.66 -24.65
N VAL A 8 7.43 -2.75 -24.99
CA VAL A 8 6.32 -2.27 -24.15
C VAL A 8 6.21 -3.06 -22.85
N ILE A 9 6.27 -4.40 -22.92
CA ILE A 9 6.24 -5.25 -21.72
C ILE A 9 7.46 -4.99 -20.83
N GLY A 10 8.65 -4.83 -21.41
CA GLY A 10 9.85 -4.47 -20.64
C GLY A 10 9.69 -3.15 -19.89
N ARG A 11 9.17 -2.13 -20.55
CA ARG A 11 8.93 -0.81 -19.93
C ARG A 11 7.86 -0.85 -18.85
N ALA A 12 6.75 -1.56 -19.08
CA ALA A 12 5.69 -1.75 -18.09
C ALA A 12 6.19 -2.48 -16.83
N VAL A 13 7.12 -3.44 -16.98
CA VAL A 13 7.76 -4.12 -15.84
C VAL A 13 8.66 -3.16 -15.06
N ASP A 14 9.46 -2.34 -15.74
CA ASP A 14 10.34 -1.36 -15.09
C ASP A 14 9.55 -0.29 -14.32
N ASP A 15 8.46 0.21 -14.91
CA ASP A 15 7.59 1.21 -14.30
C ASP A 15 6.81 0.63 -13.10
N SER A 16 6.36 -0.62 -13.21
CA SER A 16 5.73 -1.34 -12.10
C SER A 16 6.68 -1.52 -10.91
N ARG A 17 7.97 -1.81 -11.16
CA ARG A 17 8.98 -1.92 -10.10
C ARG A 17 9.22 -0.60 -9.39
N ARG A 18 9.37 0.50 -10.14
CA ARG A 18 9.55 1.85 -9.58
C ARG A 18 8.33 2.28 -8.77
N GLY A 19 7.12 2.04 -9.29
CA GLY A 19 5.86 2.30 -8.61
C GLY A 19 5.71 1.50 -7.31
N ALA A 20 6.09 0.23 -7.32
CA ALA A 20 6.06 -0.63 -6.13
C ALA A 20 7.03 -0.13 -5.04
N ALA A 21 8.24 0.29 -5.40
CA ALA A 21 9.21 0.84 -4.44
C ALA A 21 8.71 2.14 -3.80
N ALA A 22 8.21 3.07 -4.61
CA ALA A 22 7.67 4.34 -4.12
C ALA A 22 6.48 4.14 -3.17
N SER A 23 5.57 3.23 -3.51
CA SER A 23 4.43 2.91 -2.65
C SER A 23 4.85 2.20 -1.36
N GLY A 24 5.84 1.32 -1.38
CA GLY A 24 6.41 0.72 -0.17
C GLY A 24 6.96 1.76 0.81
N GLN A 25 7.66 2.79 0.31
CA GLN A 25 8.19 3.87 1.13
C GLN A 25 7.08 4.72 1.76
N PHE A 26 6.07 5.09 0.96
CA PHE A 26 4.92 5.85 1.42
C PHE A 26 4.16 5.11 2.53
N TRP A 27 3.82 3.85 2.29
CA TRP A 27 3.07 3.05 3.26
C TRP A 27 3.87 2.80 4.54
N SER A 28 5.20 2.66 4.46
CA SER A 28 6.06 2.58 5.65
C SER A 28 5.97 3.83 6.55
N SER A 29 5.74 5.02 5.99
CA SER A 29 5.53 6.22 6.80
C SER A 29 4.10 6.36 7.32
N MET A 30 3.11 5.90 6.54
CA MET A 30 1.67 6.11 6.84
C MET A 30 1.04 5.01 7.69
N LEU A 31 1.58 3.79 7.68
CA LEU A 31 1.06 2.63 8.42
C LEU A 31 0.72 2.85 9.90
N PRO A 32 1.56 3.52 10.73
CA PRO A 32 1.19 3.75 12.13
C PRO A 32 -0.11 4.57 12.26
N VAL A 33 -0.26 5.59 11.41
CA VAL A 33 -1.43 6.48 11.43
C VAL A 33 -2.66 5.77 10.88
N ASP A 34 -2.49 5.05 9.77
CA ASP A 34 -3.60 4.36 9.10
C ASP A 34 -4.12 3.17 9.91
N GLY A 35 -3.23 2.41 10.56
CA GLY A 35 -3.59 1.35 11.49
C GLY A 35 -4.37 1.89 12.69
N ALA A 36 -3.89 2.97 13.31
CA ALA A 36 -4.59 3.60 14.44
C ALA A 36 -5.97 4.14 14.03
N LYS A 37 -6.06 4.80 12.87
CA LYS A 37 -7.32 5.30 12.33
C LYS A 37 -8.31 4.16 12.07
N THR A 38 -7.87 3.06 11.46
CA THR A 38 -8.73 1.90 11.15
C THR A 38 -9.26 1.26 12.43
N CYS A 39 -8.42 1.10 13.46
CA CYS A 39 -8.85 0.60 14.76
C CYS A 39 -9.88 1.53 15.42
N ILE A 40 -9.64 2.84 15.43
CA ILE A 40 -10.59 3.83 15.99
C ILE A 40 -11.90 3.85 15.20
N GLN A 41 -11.86 3.70 13.87
CA GLN A 41 -13.07 3.68 13.03
C GLN A 41 -13.85 2.37 13.15
N ALA A 42 -13.18 1.27 13.50
CA ALA A 42 -13.82 -0.02 13.80
C ALA A 42 -14.28 -0.14 15.26
N ALA A 43 -13.84 0.78 16.13
CA ALA A 43 -14.16 0.78 17.55
C ALA A 43 -15.64 1.09 17.79
N LEU A 44 -16.29 0.33 18.68
CA LEU A 44 -17.62 0.69 19.16
C LEU A 44 -17.52 1.86 20.16
N PRO A 45 -18.57 2.70 20.27
CA PRO A 45 -18.63 3.77 21.25
C PRO A 45 -18.37 3.25 22.67
N GLY A 46 -17.37 3.80 23.36
CA GLY A 46 -16.98 3.38 24.71
C GLY A 46 -16.09 2.14 24.78
N SER A 47 -15.63 1.60 23.65
CA SER A 47 -14.62 0.54 23.64
C SER A 47 -13.22 1.10 23.94
N PRO A 48 -12.25 0.27 24.38
CA PRO A 48 -10.88 0.70 24.69
C PRO A 48 -10.13 1.36 23.53
N ASP A 49 -10.64 1.20 22.31
CA ASP A 49 -10.05 1.72 21.08
C ASP A 49 -10.76 2.99 20.56
N ASP A 50 -11.84 3.44 21.21
CA ASP A 50 -12.51 4.73 20.99
C ASP A 50 -11.77 5.87 21.72
N ILE A 51 -10.50 6.03 21.37
CA ILE A 51 -9.58 6.99 21.98
C ILE A 51 -8.90 7.83 20.91
N SER A 52 -8.35 8.98 21.32
CA SER A 52 -7.61 9.85 20.38
C SER A 52 -6.45 9.10 19.71
N LEU A 53 -6.13 9.47 18.47
CA LEU A 53 -5.08 8.84 17.66
C LEU A 53 -3.72 8.78 18.38
N ARG A 54 -3.38 9.82 19.15
CA ARG A 54 -2.15 9.88 19.96
C ARG A 54 -2.15 8.88 21.12
N ALA A 55 -3.29 8.70 21.78
CA ALA A 55 -3.45 7.76 22.89
C ALA A 55 -3.41 6.30 22.38
N HIS A 56 -3.99 6.03 21.22
CA HIS A 56 -3.91 4.72 20.59
C HIS A 56 -2.46 4.37 20.21
N LEU A 57 -1.75 5.29 19.56
CA LEU A 57 -0.35 5.09 19.18
C LEU A 57 0.57 4.85 20.39
N SER A 58 0.39 5.60 21.48
CA SER A 58 1.20 5.44 22.70
C SER A 58 0.89 4.12 23.42
N ARG A 59 -0.37 3.69 23.43
CA ARG A 59 -0.79 2.40 23.97
C ARG A 59 -0.18 1.23 23.18
N VAL A 60 -0.31 1.24 21.85
CA VAL A 60 0.29 0.21 20.99
C VAL A 60 1.80 0.16 21.15
N TYR A 61 2.46 1.32 21.31
CA TYR A 61 3.90 1.39 21.57
C TYR A 61 4.27 0.75 22.91
N ARG A 62 3.49 0.95 23.99
CA ARG A 62 3.72 0.30 25.29
C ARG A 62 3.46 -1.20 25.27
N GLU A 63 2.46 -1.66 24.53
CA GLU A 63 2.05 -3.07 24.52
C GLU A 63 2.88 -3.94 23.56
N ARG A 64 3.17 -3.44 22.36
CA ARG A 64 3.79 -4.22 21.26
C ARG A 64 5.05 -3.58 20.68
N GLY A 65 5.45 -2.41 21.17
CA GLY A 65 6.60 -1.65 20.67
C GLY A 65 6.41 -1.17 19.23
N VAL A 66 7.52 -0.76 18.61
CA VAL A 66 7.55 -0.26 17.22
C VAL A 66 7.08 -1.33 16.22
N ARG A 67 7.32 -2.62 16.50
CA ARG A 67 6.83 -3.73 15.67
C ARG A 67 5.30 -3.79 15.59
N GLY A 68 4.60 -3.36 16.64
CA GLY A 68 3.15 -3.27 16.65
C GLY A 68 2.60 -2.30 15.60
N TRP A 69 3.29 -1.20 15.33
CA TRP A 69 2.90 -0.21 14.32
C TRP A 69 3.07 -0.71 12.88
N TYR A 70 3.98 -1.66 12.65
CA TYR A 70 4.31 -2.18 11.32
C TYR A 70 3.75 -3.58 11.04
N ALA A 71 2.94 -4.14 11.95
CA ALA A 71 2.35 -5.47 11.76
C ALA A 71 1.49 -5.60 10.47
N GLY A 72 0.99 -4.48 9.94
CA GLY A 72 0.25 -4.40 8.66
C GLY A 72 1.11 -4.17 7.40
N LEU A 73 2.44 -4.05 7.51
CA LEU A 73 3.30 -3.73 6.37
C LEU A 73 3.32 -4.85 5.31
N GLN A 74 3.37 -6.11 5.75
CA GLN A 74 3.38 -7.27 4.86
C GLN A 74 2.18 -7.34 3.90
N PRO A 75 0.91 -7.28 4.39
CA PRO A 75 -0.24 -7.32 3.49
C PRO A 75 -0.33 -6.09 2.58
N VAL A 76 0.13 -4.92 3.03
CA VAL A 76 0.13 -3.70 2.21
C VAL A 76 1.13 -3.77 1.05
N VAL A 77 2.34 -4.29 1.30
CA VAL A 77 3.33 -4.48 0.23
C VAL A 77 2.90 -5.60 -0.72
N LEU A 78 2.35 -6.70 -0.19
CA LEU A 78 1.90 -7.84 -0.99
C LEU A 78 0.76 -7.47 -1.95
N ARG A 79 -0.19 -6.61 -1.52
CA ARG A 79 -1.28 -6.15 -2.41
C ARG A 79 -0.84 -5.12 -3.44
N ALA A 80 0.15 -4.27 -3.11
CA ALA A 80 0.53 -3.14 -3.96
C ALA A 80 1.20 -3.60 -5.26
N PHE A 81 2.03 -4.63 -5.19
CA PHE A 81 2.76 -5.14 -6.36
C PHE A 81 1.84 -5.65 -7.50
N PRO A 82 0.91 -6.59 -7.28
CA PRO A 82 0.03 -7.07 -8.34
C PRO A 82 -0.96 -6.01 -8.82
N ALA A 83 -1.48 -5.17 -7.91
CA ALA A 83 -2.40 -4.09 -8.29
C ALA A 83 -1.74 -3.08 -9.23
N ASN A 84 -0.51 -2.65 -8.91
CA ASN A 84 0.25 -1.73 -9.75
C ASN A 84 0.59 -2.37 -11.10
N ALA A 85 1.00 -3.64 -11.12
CA ALA A 85 1.32 -4.37 -12.36
C ALA A 85 0.10 -4.47 -13.30
N CYS A 86 -1.07 -4.82 -12.77
CA CYS A 86 -2.31 -4.88 -13.55
C CYS A 86 -2.71 -3.51 -14.10
N GLN A 87 -2.52 -2.45 -13.31
CA GLN A 87 -2.90 -1.09 -13.71
C GLN A 87 -2.07 -0.61 -14.90
N TRP A 88 -0.74 -0.79 -14.87
CA TRP A 88 0.14 -0.44 -15.97
C TRP A 88 -0.14 -1.27 -17.23
N LEU A 89 -0.32 -2.58 -17.08
CA LEU A 89 -0.67 -3.46 -18.19
C LEU A 89 -1.99 -3.05 -18.85
N THR A 90 -3.00 -2.75 -18.06
CA THR A 90 -4.32 -2.33 -18.56
C THR A 90 -4.23 -0.98 -19.27
N PHE A 91 -3.45 -0.05 -18.74
CA PHE A 91 -3.23 1.26 -19.35
C PHE A 91 -2.59 1.15 -20.75
N GLU A 92 -1.53 0.36 -20.89
CA GLU A 92 -0.86 0.14 -22.17
C GLU A 92 -1.79 -0.53 -23.19
N LEU A 93 -2.52 -1.57 -22.77
CA LEU A 93 -3.49 -2.26 -23.64
C LEU A 93 -4.64 -1.34 -24.07
N ALA A 94 -5.16 -0.53 -23.16
CA ALA A 94 -6.23 0.42 -23.46
C ALA A 94 -5.76 1.50 -24.46
N MET A 95 -4.53 2.02 -24.30
CA MET A 95 -3.96 2.97 -25.26
C MET A 95 -3.75 2.34 -26.64
N GLN A 96 -3.31 1.08 -26.70
CA GLN A 96 -3.14 0.37 -27.97
C GLN A 96 -4.46 0.03 -28.66
N ALA A 97 -5.57 -0.09 -27.90
CA ALA A 97 -6.90 -0.38 -28.46
C ALA A 97 -7.66 0.88 -28.89
N MET A 98 -7.33 2.05 -28.34
CA MET A 98 -7.90 3.34 -28.74
C MET A 98 -7.24 3.95 -29.99
N LEU A 99 -6.05 3.46 -30.37
CA LEU A 99 -5.31 3.87 -31.57
C LEU A 99 -5.45 2.82 -32.67
#